data_AF-A0A4Q2KSV8-F1
#
_entry.id   AF-A0A4Q2KSV8-F1
#
_cell.length_a   1.000
_cell.length_b   1.000
_cell.length_c   1.000
_cell.angle_alpha   90.00
_cell.angle_beta   90.00
_cell.angle_gamma   90.00
#
_symmetry.space_group_name_H-M   'P 1'
#
loop_
_entity.id
_entity.type
_entity.pdbx_description
1 polymer ?
#
loop_
_entity_poly.entity_id
_entity_poly.type
_entity_poly.pdbx_seq_one_letter_code
_entity_poly.pdbx_strand_id
1 'polypeptide(L)' 'MNELKVEKGTSFIEFYYRGLDTQTAEELLAYIRINKWYFDRQKEEIKEQFRRIYQIRKRNEVRNGKKD' A
#
# COMPACT_ATOMS: atom_id res chain seq x y z
N MET A 1 3.31 -14.53 -5.12
CA MET A 1 3.77 -13.29 -4.45
C MET A 1 4.72 -12.42 -5.29
N ASN A 2 5.01 -12.73 -6.57
CA ASN A 2 5.87 -11.89 -7.42
C ASN A 2 5.12 -10.74 -8.11
N GLU A 3 3.79 -10.77 -8.16
CA GLU A 3 2.96 -9.79 -8.90
C GLU A 3 2.93 -8.39 -8.26
N LEU A 4 3.26 -8.30 -6.97
CA LEU A 4 3.29 -7.04 -6.22
C LEU A 4 4.62 -6.30 -6.37
N LYS A 5 5.64 -6.91 -6.96
CA LYS A 5 6.97 -6.29 -7.08
C LYS A 5 7.01 -5.37 -8.30
N VAL A 6 7.39 -4.10 -8.11
CA VAL A 6 7.64 -3.19 -9.23
C VAL A 6 9.06 -3.35 -9.76
N GLU A 7 9.23 -3.17 -11.07
CA GLU A 7 10.54 -3.24 -11.70
C GLU A 7 11.42 -2.04 -11.32
N LYS A 8 12.74 -2.24 -11.37
CA LYS A 8 13.67 -1.14 -11.15
C LYS A 8 13.57 -0.18 -12.33
N GLY A 9 13.10 1.04 -12.10
CA GLY A 9 12.83 2.04 -13.13
C GLY A 9 11.36 2.41 -13.28
N THR A 10 10.45 1.70 -12.60
CA THR A 10 9.03 2.06 -12.56
C THR A 10 8.84 3.49 -12.02
N SER A 11 7.98 4.25 -12.70
CA SER A 11 7.65 5.62 -12.33
C SER A 11 6.98 5.67 -10.95
N PHE A 12 7.17 6.81 -10.26
CA PHE A 12 6.49 7.08 -9.00
C PHE A 12 4.97 6.91 -9.14
N ILE A 13 4.42 7.38 -10.26
CA ILE A 13 3.00 7.33 -10.57
C ILE A 13 2.50 5.88 -10.56
N GLU A 14 3.18 4.98 -11.26
CA GLU A 14 2.81 3.56 -11.29
C GLU A 14 2.94 2.91 -9.92
N PHE A 15 4.04 3.16 -9.20
CA PHE A 15 4.21 2.65 -7.84
C PHE A 15 3.07 3.11 -6.92
N TYR A 16 2.69 4.38 -7.04
CA TYR A 16 1.67 5.01 -6.21
C TYR A 16 0.29 4.43 -6.52
N TYR A 17 -0.13 4.41 -7.78
CA TYR A 17 -1.44 3.90 -8.17
C TYR A 17 -1.61 2.40 -7.94
N ARG A 18 -0.57 1.58 -8.15
CA ARG A 18 -0.62 0.15 -7.77
C ARG A 18 -0.80 -0.02 -6.26
N GLY A 19 -0.16 0.84 -5.46
CA GLY A 19 -0.39 0.86 -4.02
C GLY A 19 -1.84 1.22 -3.68
N LEU A 20 -2.45 2.20 -4.36
CA LEU A 20 -3.85 2.57 -4.17
C LEU A 20 -4.84 1.47 -4.61
N ASP A 21 -4.49 0.66 -5.61
CA ASP A 21 -5.35 -0.38 -6.18
C ASP A 21 -5.50 -1.62 -5.29
N THR A 22 -4.56 -1.84 -4.35
CA THR A 22 -4.68 -2.95 -3.38
C THR A 22 -6.02 -2.89 -2.64
N GLN A 23 -6.62 -4.02 -2.28
CA GLN A 23 -8.00 -4.04 -1.78
C GLN A 23 -8.05 -4.09 -0.24
N THR A 24 -7.12 -4.82 0.38
CA THR A 24 -7.05 -5.00 1.83
C THR A 24 -5.93 -4.19 2.47
N ALA A 25 -5.93 -4.08 3.80
CA ALA A 25 -4.81 -3.49 4.53
C ALA A 25 -3.57 -4.41 4.48
N GLU A 26 -3.76 -5.73 4.46
CA GLU A 26 -2.68 -6.71 4.37
C GLU A 26 -1.97 -6.65 3.02
N GLU A 27 -2.72 -6.59 1.91
CA GLU A 27 -2.12 -6.46 0.57
C GLU A 27 -1.31 -5.18 0.42
N LEU A 28 -1.82 -4.06 0.94
CA LEU A 28 -1.08 -2.80 0.93
C LEU A 28 0.23 -2.91 1.71
N LEU A 29 0.19 -3.54 2.89
CA LEU A 29 1.38 -3.75 3.71
C LEU A 29 2.39 -4.68 3.03
N ALA A 30 1.92 -5.76 2.42
CA ALA A 30 2.74 -6.69 1.66
C ALA A 30 3.40 -6.01 0.46
N TYR A 31 2.65 -5.21 -0.30
CA TYR A 31 3.14 -4.41 -1.42
C TYR A 31 4.25 -3.45 -0.98
N ILE A 32 4.04 -2.70 0.11
CA ILE A 32 5.05 -1.77 0.64
C ILE A 32 6.31 -2.53 1.10
N ARG A 33 6.16 -3.70 1.74
CA ARG A 33 7.30 -4.51 2.19
C ARG A 33 8.12 -5.06 1.02
N ILE A 34 7.46 -5.59 -0.01
CA ILE A 34 8.12 -6.11 -1.22
C ILE A 34 8.90 -5.00 -1.93
N ASN A 35 8.36 -3.79 -1.93
CA ASN A 35 8.94 -2.61 -2.58
C ASN A 35 9.60 -1.64 -1.59
N LYS A 36 10.06 -2.13 -0.43
CA LYS A 36 10.57 -1.32 0.68
C LYS A 36 11.64 -0.32 0.24
N TRP A 37 12.57 -0.76 -0.60
CA TRP A 37 13.64 0.08 -1.14
C TRP A 37 13.12 1.31 -1.90
N TYR A 38 12.02 1.15 -2.64
CA TYR A 38 11.38 2.24 -3.37
C TYR A 38 10.60 3.16 -2.42
N PHE A 39 9.85 2.55 -1.50
CA PHE A 39 9.05 3.25 -0.49
C PHE A 39 9.90 4.12 0.44
N ASP A 40 11.05 3.60 0.92
CA ASP A 40 11.94 4.32 1.83
C ASP A 40 12.55 5.57 1.19
N ARG A 41 12.64 5.62 -0.15
CA ARG A 41 13.13 6.78 -0.92
C ARG A 41 12.06 7.83 -1.20
N GLN A 42 10.79 7.56 -0.91
CA GLN A 42 9.70 8.51 -1.13
C GLN A 42 9.70 9.62 -0.07
N LYS A 43 9.08 10.75 -0.41
CA LYS A 43 8.84 11.86 0.52
C LYS A 43 7.98 11.41 1.69
N GLU A 44 8.16 12.05 2.85
CA GLU A 44 7.39 11.73 4.06
C GLU A 44 5.88 11.87 3.86
N GLU A 45 5.43 12.87 3.10
CA GLU A 45 4.02 13.06 2.76
C GLU A 45 3.41 11.82 2.08
N ILE A 46 4.14 11.20 1.14
CA ILE A 46 3.71 9.97 0.47
C ILE A 46 3.66 8.80 1.44
N LYS A 47 4.67 8.68 2.31
CA LYS A 47 4.70 7.65 3.34
C LYS A 47 3.52 7.80 4.30
N GLU A 48 3.15 9.03 4.64
CA GLU A 48 2.00 9.31 5.51
C GLU A 48 0.67 9.01 4.81
N GLN A 49 0.52 9.34 3.52
CA GLN A 49 -0.66 8.96 2.74
C GLN A 49 -0.89 7.45 2.76
N PHE A 50 0.16 6.65 2.50
CA PHE A 50 0.07 5.20 2.60
C PHE A 50 -0.31 4.70 4.00
N ARG A 51 0.20 5.33 5.07
CA ARG A 51 -0.21 5.00 6.45
C ARG A 51 -1.68 5.30 6.69
N ARG A 52 -2.19 6.46 6.21
CA ARG A 52 -3.60 6.82 6.35
C ARG A 52 -4.50 5.83 5.61
N ILE A 53 -4.14 5.43 4.39
CA ILE A 53 -4.88 4.44 3.61
C ILE A 53 -4.92 3.09 4.34
N TYR A 54 -3.77 2.63 4.84
CA TYR A 54 -3.70 1.40 5.64
C TYR A 54 -4.65 1.45 6.85
N GLN A 55 -4.65 2.55 7.60
CA GLN A 55 -5.53 2.72 8.76
C GLN A 55 -7.01 2.75 8.38
N ILE A 56 -7.37 3.42 7.28
CA ILE A 56 -8.76 3.47 6.79
C ILE A 56 -9.23 2.06 6.42
N ARG A 57 -8.42 1.30 5.67
CA ARG A 57 -8.77 -0.06 5.27
C ARG A 57 -8.89 -0.99 6.46
N LYS A 58 -7.94 -0.94 7.39
CA LYS A 58 -8.00 -1.74 8.62
C LYS A 58 -9.25 -1.43 9.45
N ARG A 59 -9.66 -0.16 9.52
CA ARG A 59 -10.93 0.23 10.17
C ARG A 59 -12.14 -0.31 9.41
N ASN A 60 -12.13 -0.28 8.09
CA ASN A 60 -13.22 -0.80 7.25
C ASN A 60 -13.34 -2.33 7.37
N GLU A 61 -12.23 -3.06 7.42
CA GLU A 61 -12.21 -4.52 7.64
C GLU A 61 -12.83 -4.88 9.00
N VAL A 62 -12.44 -4.19 10.07
CA VAL A 62 -13.05 -4.38 11.41
C VAL A 62 -14.53 -4.02 11.41
N ARG A 63 -14.93 -2.97 10.69
CA ARG A 63 -16.34 -2.52 10.64
C ARG A 63 -17.21 -3.46 9.81
N ASN A 64 -16.69 -4.02 8.71
CA ASN A 64 -17.39 -5.00 7.90
C ASN A 64 -17.42 -6.39 8.54
N GLY A 65 -16.38 -6.76 9.31
CA GLY A 65 -16.38 -8.00 10.11
C GLY A 65 -17.24 -7.95 11.38
N LYS A 66 -17.83 -6.79 11.72
CA LYS A 66 -18.80 -6.61 12.81
C LYS A 66 -20.26 -6.53 12.32
N LYS A 67 -20.51 -6.71 11.02
CA LYS A 67 -21.86 -6.98 10.50
C LYS A 67 -22.08 -8.50 10.52
N ASP A 68 -22.19 -9.06 11.71
CA ASP A 68 -22.88 -10.33 11.96
C ASP A 68 -23.61 -10.19 13.31
#